data_AF-X1RP66-F1
#
_entry.id   AF-X1RP66-F1
#
_cell.length_a   1.000
_cell.length_b   1.000
_cell.length_c   1.000
_cell.angle_alpha   90.00
_cell.angle_beta   90.00
_cell.angle_gamma   90.00
#
_symmetry.space_group_name_H-M   'P 1'
#
loop_
_entity.id
_entity.type
_entity.pdbx_description
1 polymer ?
#
loop_
_entity_poly.entity_id
_entity_poly.type
_entity_poly.pdbx_seq_one_letter_code
_entity_poly.pdbx_strand_id
1 'polypeptide(L)'
;MNDLVQQEIFEIEVLAWLKNKGFLRNMIFGGGTMLRLCYNLKRYSVDLDFWTYRINKINQFFINLKDSLKADYDLSDAQNEYYT
;
A
#
# COMPACT_ATOMS: atom_id res chain seq x y z
N MET A 1 4.65 -1.04 -21.95
CA MET A 1 5.49 0.03 -21.36
C MET A 1 4.63 1.17 -20.82
N ASN A 2 3.56 1.60 -21.53
CA ASN A 2 2.60 2.56 -20.99
C ASN A 2 1.94 2.06 -19.69
N ASP A 3 1.53 0.78 -19.65
CA ASP A 3 0.83 0.21 -18.50
C ASP A 3 1.67 0.21 -17.22
N LEU A 4 2.98 -0.04 -17.31
CA LEU A 4 3.89 0.00 -16.15
C LEU A 4 4.10 1.42 -15.62
N VAL A 5 4.07 2.42 -16.51
CA VAL A 5 4.13 3.83 -16.10
C VAL A 5 2.81 4.24 -15.43
N GLN A 6 1.67 3.83 -15.97
CA GLN A 6 0.37 4.07 -15.34
C GLN A 6 0.25 3.37 -13.98
N GLN A 7 0.77 2.15 -13.87
CA GLN A 7 0.84 1.42 -12.61
C GLN A 7 1.69 2.18 -11.58
N GLU A 8 2.86 2.69 -11.95
CA GLU A 8 3.72 3.47 -11.06
C GLU A 8 3.03 4.79 -10.60
N ILE A 9 2.30 5.46 -11.52
CA ILE A 9 1.48 6.63 -11.17
C ILE A 9 0.42 6.24 -10.14
N PHE A 10 -0.31 5.15 -10.38
CA PHE A 10 -1.34 4.65 -9.48
C PHE A 10 -0.79 4.28 -8.10
N GLU A 11 0.39 3.67 -8.03
CA GLU A 11 1.08 3.37 -6.77
C GLU A 11 1.40 4.64 -5.97
N ILE A 12 1.86 5.69 -6.64
CA ILE A 12 2.11 7.00 -6.02
C ILE A 12 0.80 7.63 -5.52
N GLU A 13 -0.29 7.53 -6.29
CA GLU A 13 -1.60 8.02 -5.88
C GLU A 13 -2.14 7.29 -4.65
N VAL A 14 -2.02 5.96 -4.61
CA VAL A 14 -2.40 5.15 -3.44
C VAL A 14 -1.54 5.51 -2.22
N LEU A 15 -0.23 5.73 -2.40
CA LEU A 15 0.64 6.21 -1.31
C LEU A 15 0.21 7.58 -0.78
N ALA A 16 -0.14 8.51 -1.68
CA ALA A 16 -0.67 9.82 -1.30
C ALA A 16 -2.02 9.71 -0.57
N TRP A 17 -2.89 8.81 -1.02
CA TRP A 17 -4.17 8.52 -0.37
C TRP A 17 -3.97 7.96 1.04
N LEU A 18 -3.10 6.96 1.21
CA LEU A 18 -2.77 6.35 2.50
C LEU A 18 -2.21 7.39 3.48
N LYS A 19 -1.36 8.31 2.99
CA LYS A 19 -0.85 9.45 3.77
C LYS A 19 -2.00 10.35 4.23
N ASN A 20 -2.88 10.76 3.32
CA ASN A 20 -3.95 11.73 3.58
C ASN A 20 -5.01 11.18 4.54
N LYS A 21 -5.34 9.89 4.46
CA LYS A 21 -6.22 9.21 5.42
C LYS A 21 -5.52 8.88 6.75
N GLY A 22 -4.20 9.04 6.82
CA GLY A 22 -3.40 8.89 8.04
C GLY A 22 -2.92 7.47 8.35
N PHE A 23 -3.14 6.50 7.45
CA PHE A 23 -2.73 5.10 7.65
C PHE A 23 -1.21 4.93 7.74
N LEU A 24 -0.45 5.72 6.96
CA LEU A 24 1.02 5.61 6.95
C LEU A 24 1.69 5.94 8.29
N ARG A 25 1.00 6.55 9.26
CA ARG A 25 1.57 6.80 10.60
C ARG A 25 1.93 5.51 11.35
N ASN A 26 1.28 4.40 10.99
CA ASN A 26 1.45 3.10 11.63
C ASN A 26 2.03 2.05 10.67
N MET A 27 2.55 2.47 9.51
CA MET A 27 3.07 1.58 8.47
C MET A 27 4.45 2.05 8.04
N ILE A 28 5.35 1.10 7.81
CA ILE A 28 6.70 1.35 7.29
C ILE A 28 6.70 0.82 5.85
N PHE A 29 6.87 1.73 4.89
CA PHE A 29 6.94 1.39 3.47
C PHE A 29 8.27 0.70 3.17
N GLY A 30 8.22 -0.45 2.51
CA GLY A 30 9.39 -1.28 2.18
C GLY A 30 9.26 -1.95 0.81
N GLY A 31 10.10 -2.96 0.58
CA GLY A 31 10.01 -3.78 -0.63
C GLY A 31 10.60 -3.15 -1.90
N GLY A 32 10.32 -3.78 -3.05
CA GLY A 32 10.89 -3.42 -4.34
C GLY A 32 10.39 -2.08 -4.88
N THR A 33 9.12 -1.77 -4.65
CA THR A 33 8.49 -0.53 -5.11
C THR A 33 8.99 0.68 -4.32
N MET A 34 9.29 0.52 -3.03
CA MET A 34 10.01 1.55 -2.27
C MET A 34 11.40 1.82 -2.86
N LEU A 35 12.17 0.79 -3.22
CA LEU A 35 13.48 0.98 -3.87
C LEU A 35 13.34 1.67 -5.23
N ARG A 36 12.29 1.36 -6.00
CA ARG A 36 11.97 2.04 -7.25
C ARG A 36 11.67 3.52 -7.04
N LEU A 37 10.69 3.84 -6.19
CA LEU A 37 10.18 5.20 -6.01
C LEU A 37 11.12 6.10 -5.21
N CYS A 38 11.76 5.58 -4.16
CA CYS A 38 12.59 6.38 -3.26
C CYS A 38 14.07 6.39 -3.61
N TYR A 39 14.57 5.34 -4.28
CA TYR A 39 16.00 5.17 -4.60
C TYR A 39 16.29 5.01 -6.10
N ASN A 40 15.29 5.24 -6.95
CA ASN A 40 15.39 5.22 -8.41
C ASN A 40 15.97 3.90 -8.95
N LEU A 41 15.56 2.77 -8.38
CA LEU A 41 15.95 1.44 -8.87
C LEU A 41 15.58 1.29 -10.36
N LYS A 42 16.52 0.76 -11.16
CA LYS A 42 16.41 0.67 -12.63
C LYS A 42 15.56 -0.52 -13.11
N ARG A 43 14.45 -0.80 -12.44
CA ARG A 43 13.40 -1.74 -12.88
C ARG A 43 12.06 -1.30 -12.33
N TYR A 44 10.98 -1.54 -13.07
CA TYR A 44 9.65 -1.44 -12.51
C TYR A 44 9.46 -2.49 -11.41
N SER A 45 8.65 -2.14 -10.44
CA SER A 45 8.16 -3.03 -9.40
C SER A 45 6.66 -2.83 -9.36
N VAL A 46 5.95 -3.90 -9.06
CA VAL A 46 4.52 -3.89 -8.81
C VAL A 46 4.38 -4.33 -7.36
N ASP A 47 3.33 -3.87 -6.69
CA ASP A 47 2.98 -4.12 -5.27
C ASP A 47 3.53 -3.07 -4.30
N LEU A 48 2.72 -2.70 -3.31
CA LEU A 48 3.12 -1.81 -2.22
C LEU A 48 3.26 -2.63 -0.93
N ASP A 49 4.50 -2.83 -0.49
CA ASP A 49 4.80 -3.61 0.72
C ASP A 49 4.89 -2.71 1.96
N PHE A 50 4.21 -3.11 3.05
CA PHE A 50 4.25 -2.38 4.31
C PHE A 50 4.42 -3.30 5.51
N TRP A 51 5.24 -2.85 6.45
CA TRP A 51 5.30 -3.42 7.79
C TRP A 51 4.45 -2.59 8.74
N THR A 52 3.61 -3.21 9.56
CA THR A 52 2.87 -2.48 10.59
C THR A 52 3.75 -2.20 11.81
N TYR A 53 3.68 -0.97 12.33
CA TYR A 53 4.42 -0.53 13.51
C TYR A 53 3.47 -0.02 14.59
N ARG A 54 3.57 -0.58 15.80
CA ARG A 54 2.78 -0.20 16.98
C ARG A 54 1.26 -0.30 16.79
N ILE A 55 0.79 -1.33 16.09
CA ILE A 55 -0.64 -1.61 15.93
C ILE A 55 -1.05 -2.72 16.91
N ASN A 56 -1.70 -2.34 18.02
CA ASN A 56 -2.15 -3.31 19.03
C ASN A 56 -3.41 -4.08 18.61
N LYS A 57 -4.22 -3.52 17.70
CA LYS A 57 -5.48 -4.09 17.20
C LYS A 57 -5.46 -4.20 15.67
N ILE A 58 -4.58 -5.06 15.18
CA ILE A 58 -4.34 -5.28 13.75
C ILE A 58 -5.61 -5.63 12.95
N ASN A 59 -6.51 -6.45 13.49
CA ASN A 59 -7.76 -6.80 12.82
C ASN A 59 -8.65 -5.58 12.62
N GLN A 60 -8.76 -4.70 13.62
CA GLN A 60 -9.53 -3.47 13.50
C GLN A 60 -8.87 -2.50 12.51
N PHE A 61 -7.53 -2.41 12.53
CA PHE A 61 -6.79 -1.61 11.57
C PHE A 61 -7.04 -2.09 10.13
N PHE A 62 -6.97 -3.40 9.90
CA PHE A 62 -7.25 -4.02 8.61
C PHE A 62 -8.69 -3.75 8.14
N ILE A 63 -9.68 -3.92 9.01
CA ILE A 63 -11.08 -3.61 8.67
C ILE A 63 -11.22 -2.13 8.27
N ASN A 64 -10.67 -1.21 9.06
CA ASN A 64 -10.76 0.23 8.77
C ASN A 64 -10.06 0.59 7.46
N LEU A 65 -8.89 -0.01 7.17
CA LEU A 65 -8.16 0.19 5.93
C LEU A 65 -8.98 -0.32 4.74
N LYS A 66 -9.50 -1.55 4.83
CA LYS A 66 -10.32 -2.17 3.80
C LYS A 66 -11.57 -1.35 3.50
N ASP A 67 -12.32 -0.96 4.53
CA ASP A 67 -13.56 -0.20 4.36
C ASP A 67 -13.30 1.20 3.78
N SER A 68 -12.17 1.82 4.17
CA SER A 68 -11.75 3.11 3.59
C SER A 68 -11.35 2.97 2.12
N LEU A 69 -10.62 1.91 1.76
CA LEU A 69 -10.25 1.65 0.37
C LEU A 69 -11.48 1.39 -0.49
N LYS A 70 -12.46 0.62 -0.01
CA LYS A 70 -13.71 0.31 -0.76
C LYS A 70 -14.54 1.54 -1.09
N ALA A 71 -14.40 2.62 -0.32
CA ALA A 71 -15.12 3.86 -0.57
C ALA A 71 -14.58 4.63 -1.78
N ASP A 72 -13.27 4.52 -2.05
CA ASP A 72 -12.55 5.33 -3.03
C ASP A 72 -11.99 4.50 -4.22
N TYR A 73 -11.89 3.17 -4.08
CA TYR A 73 -11.32 2.25 -5.06
C TYR A 73 -12.17 0.99 -5.24
N ASP A 74 -12.09 0.39 -6.43
CA ASP A 74 -12.58 -0.97 -6.64
C ASP A 74 -11.58 -1.97 -6.06
N LEU A 75 -12.07 -2.82 -5.16
CA LEU A 75 -11.25 -3.80 -4.45
C LEU A 75 -11.65 -5.20 -4.91
N SER A 76 -10.76 -5.84 -5.66
CA SER A 76 -10.95 -7.21 -6.17
C SER A 76 -10.83 -8.28 -5.08
N ASP A 77 -9.86 -8.12 -4.17
CA ASP A 77 -9.62 -9.05 -3.06
C ASP A 77 -9.01 -8.32 -1.86
N ALA A 78 -9.22 -8.86 -0.65
CA ALA A 78 -8.62 -8.36 0.59
C ALA A 78 -8.68 -9.43 1.70
N GLN A 79 -7.50 -9.96 2.06
CA GLN A 79 -7.35 -10.96 3.11
C GLN A 79 -6.39 -10.49 4.21
N ASN A 80 -6.67 -10.88 5.46
CA ASN A 80 -5.76 -10.73 6.58
C ASN A 80 -5.06 -12.08 6.83
N GLU A 81 -3.93 -12.28 6.16
CA GLU A 81 -3.11 -13.50 6.21
C GLU A 81 -2.40 -13.60 7.58
N TYR A 82 -3.04 -14.22 8.56
CA TYR A 82 -2.41 -14.63 9.82
C TYR A 82 -1.96 -16.09 9.70
N TYR A 83 -0.68 -16.31 9.37
CA TYR A 83 0.00 -17.63 9.36
C TYR A 83 -0.81 -18.79 8.76
N THR A 84 -0.69 -19.01 7.44
CA THR A 84 -0.64 -20.41 6.96
C THR A 84 0.66 -21.08 7.39
#